data_AF-A0A496CIQ2-F1
#
_entry.id   AF-A0A496CIQ2-F1
#
_cell.length_a   1.000
_cell.length_b   1.000
_cell.length_c   1.000
_cell.angle_alpha   90.00
_cell.angle_beta   90.00
_cell.angle_gamma   90.00
#
_symmetry.space_group_name_H-M   'P 1'
#
loop_
_entity.id
_entity.type
_entity.pdbx_description
1 polymer ?
#
loop_
_entity_poly.entity_id
_entity_poly.type
_entity_poly.pdbx_seq_one_letter_code
_entity_poly.pdbx_strand_id
1 'polypeptide(L)'
;MQKKNIKIEEDLQQIANMLLLNGTLTQCPGLVHGKMGIAIFFFHYALFTGNELFADYAMDVIGEMLDQIHVNSPADYERGIAGIGVGIDNLIFNDFLSVEDDICEGFDQRMFRAVMYDPYSDFTLYGGLIGYGQYWITRLRYQESTILARKCLSHITVLISERFSDISITEQTDVFCFLCDLQKISGFDDCFRLLDLCQRKWNLQSLSIVKRFSRLGDSMVGNFIRAYQCNRYFNDVLQDEFDIALRQIPNLDIGKAPTNAGILNGYSGEGMLRMLALGQANISWMHLL
;
A
#
# COMPACT_ATOMS: atom_id res chain seq x y z
N MET A 1 12.79 23.03 -17.24
CA MET A 1 13.12 21.92 -16.32
C MET A 1 13.65 22.45 -14.99
N GLN A 2 14.77 23.19 -14.95
CA GLN A 2 15.39 23.67 -13.70
C GLN A 2 14.46 24.46 -12.75
N LYS A 3 13.71 25.46 -13.25
CA LYS A 3 12.73 26.22 -12.43
C LYS A 3 11.59 25.37 -11.87
N LYS A 4 11.20 24.30 -12.59
CA LYS A 4 10.16 23.37 -12.14
C LYS A 4 10.69 22.46 -11.03
N ASN A 5 11.92 21.96 -11.17
CA ASN A 5 12.54 21.14 -10.13
C ASN A 5 12.68 21.92 -8.82
N ILE A 6 13.14 23.17 -8.88
CA ILE A 6 13.21 24.07 -7.71
C ILE A 6 11.84 24.18 -7.01
N LYS A 7 10.76 24.35 -7.77
CA LYS A 7 9.41 24.42 -7.20
C LYS A 7 8.98 23.12 -6.53
N ILE A 8 9.29 21.97 -7.12
CA ILE A 8 8.99 20.65 -6.54
C ILE A 8 9.79 20.45 -5.24
N GLU A 9 11.05 20.87 -5.20
CA GLU A 9 11.91 20.82 -4.01
C GLU A 9 11.35 21.71 -2.87
N GLU A 10 10.90 22.93 -3.20
CA GLU A 10 10.20 23.79 -2.24
C GLU A 10 8.92 23.14 -1.69
N ASP A 11 8.12 22.52 -2.57
CA ASP A 11 6.91 21.83 -2.15
C ASP A 11 7.24 20.63 -1.25
N LEU A 12 8.29 19.87 -1.56
CA LEU A 12 8.78 18.77 -0.72
C LEU A 12 9.21 19.25 0.66
N GLN A 13 9.93 20.36 0.75
CA GLN A 13 10.31 20.95 2.04
C GLN A 13 9.08 21.37 2.86
N GLN A 14 8.06 21.93 2.21
CA GLN A 14 6.80 22.29 2.88
C GLN A 14 6.07 21.04 3.40
N ILE A 15 6.00 19.98 2.59
CA ILE A 15 5.41 18.69 2.96
C ILE A 15 6.14 18.11 4.19
N ALA A 16 7.48 18.05 4.14
CA ALA A 16 8.28 17.55 5.24
C ALA A 16 8.06 18.36 6.53
N ASN A 17 8.04 19.70 6.44
CA ASN A 17 7.77 20.56 7.60
C ASN A 17 6.38 20.28 8.20
N MET A 18 5.36 20.11 7.37
CA MET A 18 4.00 19.79 7.84
C MET A 18 3.94 18.41 8.53
N LEU A 19 4.65 17.43 8.00
CA LEU A 19 4.72 16.08 8.55
C LEU A 19 5.59 15.98 9.81
N LEU A 20 6.64 16.80 9.94
CA LEU A 20 7.42 16.92 11.18
C LEU A 20 6.59 17.48 12.32
N LEU A 21 5.72 18.45 12.04
CA LEU A 21 4.86 19.09 13.05
C LEU A 21 3.71 18.18 13.51
N ASN A 22 3.22 17.28 12.65
CA ASN A 22 1.97 16.53 12.88
C ASN A 22 2.14 15.01 12.86
N GLY A 23 3.31 14.48 12.52
CA GLY A 23 3.49 13.05 12.27
C GLY A 23 3.24 12.19 13.50
N THR A 24 3.92 12.50 14.60
CA THR A 24 3.73 11.85 15.92
C THR A 24 2.31 12.06 16.48
N LEU A 25 1.70 13.23 16.20
CA LEU A 25 0.32 13.55 16.60
C LEU A 25 -0.75 12.78 15.80
N THR A 26 -0.37 12.13 14.70
CA THR A 26 -1.30 11.33 13.88
C THR A 26 -1.82 10.15 14.68
N GLN A 27 -3.15 10.05 14.82
CA GLN A 27 -3.80 9.05 15.67
C GLN A 27 -3.85 7.65 15.03
N CYS A 28 -3.89 7.59 13.71
CA CYS A 28 -3.93 6.31 13.00
C CYS A 28 -2.51 5.72 12.91
N PRO A 29 -2.28 4.50 13.40
CA PRO A 29 -0.97 3.84 13.25
C PRO A 29 -0.77 3.27 11.84
N GLY A 30 -1.85 2.98 11.11
CA GLY A 30 -1.81 2.21 9.86
C GLY A 30 -1.12 2.87 8.66
N LEU A 31 -1.09 2.13 7.57
CA LEU A 31 -0.35 2.47 6.34
C LEU A 31 -1.02 3.58 5.52
N VAL A 32 -2.29 3.39 5.16
CA VAL A 32 -2.95 4.21 4.12
C VAL A 32 -3.15 5.65 4.58
N HIS A 33 -3.50 5.82 5.86
CA HIS A 33 -3.88 7.10 6.46
C HIS A 33 -3.07 7.49 7.71
N GLY A 34 -2.05 6.71 8.07
CA GLY A 34 -1.42 6.79 9.38
C GLY A 34 0.10 6.89 9.40
N LYS A 35 0.65 6.69 10.59
CA LYS A 35 2.08 6.83 10.92
C LYS A 35 3.00 6.00 10.04
N MET A 36 2.61 4.77 9.67
CA MET A 36 3.44 3.95 8.78
C MET A 36 3.68 4.62 7.42
N GLY A 37 2.65 5.23 6.82
CA GLY A 37 2.82 5.98 5.57
C GLY A 37 3.76 7.19 5.71
N ILE A 38 3.77 7.82 6.89
CA ILE A 38 4.66 8.95 7.22
C ILE A 38 6.10 8.49 7.37
N ALA A 39 6.33 7.38 8.06
CA ALA A 39 7.65 6.79 8.22
C ALA A 39 8.27 6.44 6.85
N ILE A 40 7.50 5.78 5.97
CA ILE A 40 7.92 5.49 4.60
C ILE A 40 8.36 6.76 3.86
N PHE A 41 7.56 7.83 3.92
CA PHE A 41 7.95 9.10 3.31
C PHE A 41 9.28 9.63 3.86
N PHE A 42 9.48 9.63 5.17
CA PHE A 42 10.69 10.21 5.77
C PHE A 42 11.96 9.40 5.51
N PHE A 43 11.88 8.07 5.38
CA PHE A 43 13.03 7.28 4.91
C PHE A 43 13.46 7.66 3.49
N HIS A 44 12.50 7.80 2.57
CA HIS A 44 12.79 8.28 1.22
C HIS A 44 13.29 9.74 1.23
N TYR A 45 12.72 10.59 2.09
CA TYR A 45 13.12 11.98 2.20
C TYR A 45 14.53 12.16 2.79
N ALA A 46 14.94 11.29 3.72
CA ALA A 46 16.29 11.22 4.24
C ALA A 46 17.31 10.94 3.12
N LEU A 47 17.03 9.95 2.26
CA LEU A 47 17.87 9.68 1.08
C LEU A 47 17.91 10.86 0.11
N PHE A 48 16.75 11.45 -0.18
CA PHE A 48 16.64 12.59 -1.09
C PHE A 48 17.48 13.80 -0.63
N THR A 49 17.47 14.09 0.67
CA THR A 49 18.18 15.24 1.25
C THR A 49 19.61 14.92 1.68
N GLY A 50 19.97 13.64 1.85
CA GLY A 50 21.21 13.20 2.46
C GLY A 50 21.30 13.52 3.96
N ASN A 51 20.17 13.71 4.63
CA ASN A 51 20.11 14.08 6.05
C ASN A 51 19.47 12.96 6.89
N GLU A 52 20.29 12.26 7.65
CA GLU A 52 19.89 11.11 8.48
C GLU A 52 18.91 11.49 9.60
N LEU A 53 18.82 12.76 10.02
CA LEU A 53 17.85 13.21 11.02
C LEU A 53 16.40 12.94 10.61
N PHE A 54 16.12 12.87 9.30
CA PHE A 54 14.79 12.48 8.82
C PHE A 54 14.52 10.98 8.99
N ALA A 55 15.56 10.14 8.87
CA ALA A 55 15.44 8.71 9.15
C ALA A 55 15.29 8.47 10.67
N ASP A 56 16.02 9.21 11.50
CA ASP A 56 15.85 9.17 12.96
C ASP A 56 14.41 9.53 13.36
N TYR A 57 13.85 10.60 12.78
CA TYR A 57 12.44 10.96 12.98
C TYR A 57 11.49 9.86 12.48
N ALA A 58 11.78 9.21 11.36
CA ALA A 58 10.97 8.09 10.87
C ALA A 58 10.95 6.93 11.87
N MET A 59 12.09 6.65 12.52
CA MET A 59 12.19 5.65 13.58
C MET A 59 11.39 6.04 14.83
N ASP A 60 11.40 7.31 15.23
CA ASP A 60 10.56 7.81 16.33
C ASP A 60 9.06 7.61 16.02
N VAL A 61 8.64 7.94 14.80
CA VAL A 61 7.25 7.72 14.34
C VAL A 61 6.88 6.23 14.36
N ILE A 62 7.80 5.34 13.98
CA ILE A 62 7.60 3.89 14.08
C ILE A 62 7.48 3.45 15.54
N GLY A 63 8.35 3.94 16.43
CA GLY A 63 8.30 3.61 17.85
C GLY A 63 6.94 3.97 18.46
N GLU A 64 6.48 5.20 18.27
CA GLU A 64 5.17 5.64 18.74
C GLU A 64 4.01 4.85 18.11
N MET A 65 4.13 4.47 16.84
CA MET A 65 3.13 3.64 16.16
C MET A 65 3.06 2.25 16.80
N LEU A 66 4.20 1.61 17.06
CA LEU A 66 4.26 0.28 17.67
C LEU A 66 3.69 0.30 19.10
N ASP A 67 3.94 1.37 19.86
CA ASP A 67 3.36 1.56 21.20
C ASP A 67 1.82 1.66 21.20
N GLN A 68 1.20 1.99 20.05
CA GLN A 68 -0.26 2.00 19.89
C GLN A 68 -0.85 0.63 19.55
N ILE A 69 -0.02 -0.35 19.18
CA ILE A 69 -0.49 -1.67 18.78
C ILE A 69 -0.74 -2.53 20.02
N HIS A 70 -1.90 -3.16 20.06
CA HIS A 70 -2.31 -4.04 21.14
C HIS A 70 -3.09 -5.24 20.59
N VAL A 71 -3.38 -6.23 21.43
CA VAL A 71 -4.04 -7.49 21.01
C VAL A 71 -5.35 -7.31 20.25
N ASN A 72 -6.10 -6.24 20.54
CA ASN A 72 -7.37 -5.92 19.89
C ASN A 72 -7.23 -4.96 18.69
N SER A 73 -6.01 -4.67 18.24
CA SER A 73 -5.83 -3.76 17.11
C SER A 73 -6.47 -4.36 15.87
N PRO A 74 -7.06 -3.51 15.00
CA PRO A 74 -7.65 -3.98 13.76
C PRO A 74 -6.64 -4.75 12.91
N ALA A 75 -7.09 -5.80 12.24
CA ALA A 75 -6.26 -6.58 11.32
C ALA A 75 -6.23 -5.99 9.90
N ASP A 76 -7.07 -5.00 9.62
CA ASP A 76 -7.24 -4.41 8.30
C ASP A 76 -5.97 -3.76 7.74
N TYR A 77 -5.99 -3.53 6.43
CA TYR A 77 -4.83 -3.00 5.71
C TYR A 77 -4.77 -1.47 5.78
N GLU A 78 -5.92 -0.80 5.87
CA GLU A 78 -5.99 0.66 5.87
C GLU A 78 -5.36 1.27 7.12
N ARG A 79 -5.72 0.72 8.29
CA ARG A 79 -5.46 1.26 9.63
C ARG A 79 -4.79 0.26 10.56
N GLY A 80 -4.83 -1.02 10.21
CA GLY A 80 -4.48 -2.12 11.07
C GLY A 80 -3.15 -2.81 10.75
N ILE A 81 -2.99 -3.98 11.37
CA ILE A 81 -1.75 -4.76 11.41
C ILE A 81 -1.31 -5.23 10.01
N ALA A 82 -2.24 -5.58 9.12
CA ALA A 82 -1.87 -6.00 7.77
C ALA A 82 -1.09 -4.92 7.03
N GLY A 83 -1.59 -3.68 7.04
CA GLY A 83 -0.94 -2.56 6.38
C GLY A 83 0.38 -2.18 7.04
N ILE A 84 0.43 -2.19 8.38
CA ILE A 84 1.66 -1.91 9.13
C ILE A 84 2.73 -2.95 8.78
N GLY A 85 2.39 -4.24 8.79
CA GLY A 85 3.33 -5.32 8.45
C GLY A 85 3.83 -5.25 7.01
N VAL A 86 2.95 -4.92 6.05
CA VAL A 86 3.36 -4.69 4.66
C VAL A 86 4.25 -3.44 4.52
N GLY A 87 3.99 -2.40 5.30
CA GLY A 87 4.84 -1.20 5.37
C GLY A 87 6.23 -1.49 5.93
N ILE A 88 6.33 -2.25 7.03
CA ILE A 88 7.63 -2.68 7.60
C ILE A 88 8.41 -3.48 6.56
N ASP A 89 7.75 -4.46 5.93
CA ASP A 89 8.36 -5.25 4.88
C ASP A 89 8.84 -4.42 3.68
N ASN A 90 8.08 -3.39 3.30
CA ASN A 90 8.50 -2.45 2.27
C ASN A 90 9.77 -1.68 2.67
N LEU A 91 9.88 -1.25 3.94
CA LEU A 91 11.07 -0.58 4.43
C LEU A 91 12.29 -1.51 4.42
N ILE A 92 12.12 -2.77 4.82
CA ILE A 92 13.18 -3.79 4.76
C ILE A 92 13.59 -4.05 3.30
N PHE A 93 12.63 -4.20 2.40
CA PHE A 93 12.89 -4.46 0.98
C PHE A 93 13.66 -3.32 0.28
N ASN A 94 13.54 -2.09 0.77
CA ASN A 94 14.29 -0.94 0.27
C ASN A 94 15.58 -0.64 1.08
N ASP A 95 16.04 -1.60 1.90
CA ASP A 95 17.24 -1.49 2.74
C ASP A 95 17.21 -0.34 3.76
N PHE A 96 16.01 0.16 4.12
CA PHE A 96 15.86 1.19 5.16
C PHE A 96 15.93 0.63 6.57
N LEU A 97 15.49 -0.61 6.75
CA LEU A 97 15.51 -1.31 8.03
C LEU A 97 16.29 -2.61 7.91
N SER A 98 17.18 -2.86 8.86
CA SER A 98 17.84 -4.15 9.05
C SER A 98 17.26 -4.81 10.29
N VAL A 99 16.63 -5.97 10.10
CA VAL A 99 15.83 -6.63 11.14
C VAL A 99 16.02 -8.15 11.07
N GLU A 100 15.76 -8.82 12.19
CA GLU A 100 15.77 -10.29 12.28
C GLU A 100 14.48 -10.88 11.67
N ASP A 101 14.53 -12.16 11.29
CA ASP A 101 13.45 -12.85 10.57
C ASP A 101 12.14 -12.93 11.39
N ASP A 102 12.21 -12.80 12.72
CA ASP A 102 11.12 -12.92 13.68
C ASP A 102 10.44 -11.59 14.05
N ILE A 103 10.85 -10.46 13.45
CA ILE A 103 10.35 -9.11 13.79
C ILE A 103 8.82 -8.98 13.82
N CYS A 104 8.11 -9.78 13.01
CA CYS A 104 6.66 -9.74 12.89
C CYS A 104 5.95 -10.94 13.55
N GLU A 105 6.59 -11.71 14.43
CA GLU A 105 5.96 -12.91 15.02
C GLU A 105 4.62 -12.57 15.72
N GLY A 106 4.58 -11.49 16.50
CA GLY A 106 3.34 -11.03 17.14
C GLY A 106 2.26 -10.63 16.13
N PHE A 107 2.65 -10.07 14.98
CA PHE A 107 1.72 -9.73 13.90
C PHE A 107 1.24 -10.99 13.19
N ASP A 108 2.13 -11.95 12.91
CA ASP A 108 1.81 -13.23 12.29
C ASP A 108 0.74 -13.98 13.11
N GLN A 109 0.87 -14.01 14.44
CA GLN A 109 -0.12 -14.65 15.31
C GLN A 109 -1.50 -13.97 15.21
N ARG A 110 -1.53 -12.63 15.26
CA ARG A 110 -2.78 -11.86 15.18
C ARG A 110 -3.44 -11.95 13.79
N MET A 111 -2.64 -11.93 12.73
CA MET A 111 -3.09 -12.06 11.34
C MET A 111 -3.53 -13.50 11.02
N PHE A 112 -2.91 -14.50 11.64
CA PHE A 112 -3.31 -15.89 11.45
C PHE A 112 -4.70 -16.10 12.04
N ARG A 113 -4.93 -15.54 13.24
CA ARG A 113 -6.25 -15.52 13.86
C ARG A 113 -7.27 -14.77 12.99
N ALA A 114 -6.89 -13.63 12.42
CA ALA A 114 -7.77 -12.84 11.55
C ALA A 114 -8.27 -13.63 10.33
N VAL A 115 -7.38 -14.38 9.69
CA VAL A 115 -7.71 -15.17 8.49
C VAL A 115 -8.50 -16.42 8.83
N MET A 116 -8.15 -17.12 9.91
CA MET A 116 -8.67 -18.47 10.18
C MET A 116 -9.93 -18.49 11.05
N TYR A 117 -10.15 -17.46 11.89
CA TYR A 117 -11.14 -17.54 12.97
C TYR A 117 -12.00 -16.29 13.12
N ASP A 118 -11.46 -15.10 12.88
CA ASP A 118 -12.24 -13.87 13.01
C ASP A 118 -13.23 -13.73 11.83
N PRO A 119 -14.41 -13.12 12.04
CA PRO A 119 -15.30 -12.79 10.94
C PRO A 119 -14.69 -11.69 10.06
N TYR A 120 -14.82 -11.85 8.74
CA TYR A 120 -14.46 -10.83 7.76
C TYR A 120 -15.72 -10.25 7.10
N SER A 121 -15.68 -8.98 6.71
CA SER A 121 -16.83 -8.28 6.12
C SER A 121 -16.95 -8.47 4.61
N ASP A 122 -15.82 -8.52 3.91
CA ASP A 122 -15.73 -8.44 2.46
C ASP A 122 -14.35 -8.90 1.94
N PHE A 123 -14.18 -8.86 0.61
CA PHE A 123 -12.92 -9.11 -0.07
C PHE A 123 -12.21 -7.83 -0.56
N THR A 124 -12.40 -6.69 0.10
CA THR A 124 -11.67 -5.46 -0.26
C THR A 124 -10.22 -5.50 0.21
N LEU A 125 -9.35 -4.72 -0.44
CA LEU A 125 -7.96 -4.56 0.00
C LEU A 125 -7.87 -3.87 1.37
N TYR A 126 -8.64 -2.80 1.59
CA TYR A 126 -8.48 -1.94 2.77
C TYR A 126 -9.11 -2.50 4.03
N GLY A 127 -10.30 -3.09 3.94
CA GLY A 127 -11.01 -3.65 5.11
C GLY A 127 -11.03 -5.18 5.18
N GLY A 128 -10.87 -5.85 4.03
CA GLY A 128 -11.24 -7.25 3.87
C GLY A 128 -10.07 -8.23 3.76
N LEU A 129 -10.41 -9.46 3.36
CA LEU A 129 -9.47 -10.58 3.28
C LEU A 129 -8.32 -10.35 2.30
N ILE A 130 -8.51 -9.52 1.28
CA ILE A 130 -7.44 -9.25 0.32
C ILE A 130 -6.30 -8.46 0.98
N GLY A 131 -6.62 -7.54 1.89
CA GLY A 131 -5.61 -6.89 2.74
C GLY A 131 -4.81 -7.88 3.57
N TYR A 132 -5.48 -8.87 4.16
CA TYR A 132 -4.82 -9.91 4.94
C TYR A 132 -3.94 -10.79 4.04
N GLY A 133 -4.40 -11.05 2.82
CA GLY A 133 -3.65 -11.75 1.79
C GLY A 133 -2.37 -11.02 1.41
N GLN A 134 -2.40 -9.70 1.23
CA GLN A 134 -1.21 -8.90 0.92
C GLN A 134 -0.16 -9.01 2.04
N TYR A 135 -0.58 -8.97 3.30
CA TYR A 135 0.32 -9.27 4.43
C TYR A 135 0.96 -10.65 4.28
N TRP A 136 0.18 -11.70 4.05
CA TRP A 136 0.75 -13.04 3.96
C TRP A 136 1.62 -13.27 2.73
N ILE A 137 1.40 -12.55 1.63
CA ILE A 137 2.31 -12.58 0.47
C ILE A 137 3.70 -12.10 0.88
N THR A 138 3.83 -11.02 1.65
CA THR A 138 5.14 -10.51 2.07
C THR A 138 5.87 -11.49 2.99
N ARG A 139 5.12 -12.16 3.86
CA ARG A 139 5.65 -13.15 4.81
C ARG A 139 6.23 -14.41 4.16
N LEU A 140 5.95 -14.68 2.89
CA LEU A 140 6.54 -15.81 2.15
C LEU A 140 8.06 -15.72 1.95
N ARG A 141 8.66 -14.54 2.13
CA ARG A 141 10.12 -14.36 2.05
C ARG A 141 10.86 -14.82 3.31
N TYR A 142 10.16 -15.00 4.42
CA TYR A 142 10.75 -15.30 5.72
C TYR A 142 10.52 -16.76 6.09
N GLN A 143 11.58 -17.48 6.47
CA GLN A 143 11.51 -18.94 6.69
C GLN A 143 10.51 -19.31 7.78
N GLU A 144 10.55 -18.61 8.92
CA GLU A 144 9.68 -18.86 10.07
C GLU A 144 8.18 -18.65 9.74
N SER A 145 7.86 -17.64 8.92
CA SER A 145 6.48 -17.29 8.59
C SER A 145 5.92 -18.05 7.37
N THR A 146 6.78 -18.68 6.55
CA THR A 146 6.38 -19.23 5.24
C THR A 146 5.28 -20.29 5.34
N ILE A 147 5.32 -21.15 6.36
CA ILE A 147 4.32 -22.21 6.54
C ILE A 147 2.94 -21.62 6.85
N LEU A 148 2.88 -20.65 7.76
CA LEU A 148 1.65 -19.94 8.11
C LEU A 148 1.12 -19.14 6.92
N ALA A 149 2.01 -18.42 6.22
CA ALA A 149 1.69 -17.66 5.03
C ALA A 149 1.00 -18.52 3.96
N ARG A 150 1.61 -19.67 3.62
CA ARG A 150 1.01 -20.59 2.63
C ARG A 150 -0.37 -21.07 3.07
N LYS A 151 -0.52 -21.44 4.35
CA LYS A 151 -1.80 -21.89 4.90
C LYS A 151 -2.88 -20.81 4.81
N CYS A 152 -2.57 -19.58 5.19
CA CYS A 152 -3.50 -18.46 5.12
C CYS A 152 -3.88 -18.10 3.68
N LEU A 153 -2.91 -18.04 2.77
CA LEU A 153 -3.16 -17.73 1.35
C LEU A 153 -4.00 -18.81 0.65
N SER A 154 -3.74 -20.08 0.93
CA SER A 154 -4.58 -21.18 0.46
C SER A 154 -6.01 -21.06 1.00
N HIS A 155 -6.17 -20.73 2.29
CA HIS A 155 -7.50 -20.55 2.89
C HIS A 155 -8.27 -19.39 2.24
N ILE A 156 -7.64 -18.24 2.05
CA ILE A 156 -8.24 -17.08 1.37
C ILE A 156 -8.66 -17.46 -0.06
N THR A 157 -7.84 -18.23 -0.78
CA THR A 157 -8.15 -18.67 -2.15
C THR A 157 -9.38 -19.58 -2.18
N VAL A 158 -9.53 -20.48 -1.19
CA VAL A 158 -10.73 -21.31 -1.04
C VAL A 158 -11.96 -20.45 -0.77
N LEU A 159 -11.88 -19.48 0.14
CA LEU A 159 -13.00 -18.58 0.45
C LEU A 159 -13.44 -17.75 -0.76
N ILE A 160 -12.49 -17.25 -1.56
CA ILE A 160 -12.78 -16.57 -2.84
C ILE A 160 -13.54 -17.51 -3.78
N SER A 161 -13.10 -18.77 -3.91
CA SER A 161 -13.74 -19.76 -4.76
C SER A 161 -15.16 -20.10 -4.29
N GLU A 162 -15.37 -20.27 -2.99
CA GLU A 162 -16.67 -20.62 -2.40
C GLU A 162 -17.69 -19.49 -2.53
N ARG A 163 -17.23 -18.23 -2.37
CA ARG A 163 -18.07 -17.03 -2.40
C ARG A 163 -18.05 -16.30 -3.73
N PHE A 164 -17.48 -16.90 -4.78
CA PHE A 164 -17.21 -16.24 -6.06
C PHE A 164 -18.41 -15.48 -6.67
N SER A 165 -19.62 -16.03 -6.50
CA SER A 165 -20.85 -15.41 -7.04
C SER A 165 -21.40 -14.27 -6.18
N ASP A 166 -20.99 -14.17 -4.92
CA ASP A 166 -21.41 -13.14 -3.97
C ASP A 166 -20.47 -11.92 -3.95
N ILE A 167 -19.29 -12.02 -4.58
CA ILE A 167 -18.29 -10.95 -4.58
C ILE A 167 -18.82 -9.74 -5.35
N SER A 168 -18.96 -8.62 -4.64
CA SER A 168 -19.49 -7.38 -5.18
C SER A 168 -18.58 -6.76 -6.23
N ILE A 169 -19.13 -5.98 -7.16
CA ILE A 169 -18.36 -5.31 -8.23
C ILE A 169 -17.19 -4.46 -7.66
N THR A 170 -17.38 -3.86 -6.48
CA THR A 170 -16.35 -3.06 -5.81
C THR A 170 -15.21 -3.88 -5.24
N GLU A 171 -15.41 -5.17 -4.97
CA GLU A 171 -14.39 -6.11 -4.45
C GLU A 171 -13.69 -6.88 -5.58
N GLN A 172 -14.37 -7.10 -6.70
CA GLN A 172 -13.87 -7.96 -7.78
C GLN A 172 -12.49 -7.56 -8.30
N THR A 173 -12.19 -6.26 -8.38
CA THR A 173 -10.89 -5.78 -8.84
C THR A 173 -9.78 -6.12 -7.83
N ASP A 174 -10.04 -5.99 -6.52
CA ASP A 174 -9.07 -6.32 -5.48
C ASP A 174 -8.75 -7.81 -5.48
N VAL A 175 -9.80 -8.63 -5.60
CA VAL A 175 -9.67 -10.08 -5.73
C VAL A 175 -8.89 -10.45 -6.99
N PHE A 176 -9.20 -9.83 -8.13
CA PHE A 176 -8.51 -10.09 -9.38
C PHE A 176 -7.01 -9.75 -9.29
N CYS A 177 -6.68 -8.55 -8.80
CA CYS A 177 -5.30 -8.12 -8.61
C CYS A 177 -4.52 -9.05 -7.66
N PHE A 178 -5.13 -9.43 -6.53
CA PHE A 178 -4.53 -10.38 -5.59
C PHE A 178 -4.25 -11.73 -6.24
N LEU A 179 -5.20 -12.31 -6.97
CA LEU A 179 -5.00 -13.58 -7.66
C LEU A 179 -3.91 -13.49 -8.75
N CYS A 180 -3.80 -12.34 -9.44
CA CYS A 180 -2.74 -12.10 -10.43
C CYS A 180 -1.36 -12.09 -9.79
N ASP A 181 -1.22 -11.51 -8.61
CA ASP A 181 0.05 -11.52 -7.88
C ASP A 181 0.35 -12.89 -7.29
N LEU A 182 -0.66 -13.56 -6.72
CA LEU A 182 -0.51 -14.88 -6.13
C LEU A 182 -0.11 -15.94 -7.17
N GLN A 183 -0.65 -15.86 -8.40
CA GLN A 183 -0.29 -16.78 -9.49
C GLN A 183 1.22 -16.75 -9.81
N LYS A 184 1.91 -15.63 -9.60
CA LYS A 184 3.35 -15.50 -9.87
C LYS A 184 4.22 -16.22 -8.82
N ILE A 185 3.60 -16.73 -7.75
CA ILE A 185 4.28 -17.34 -6.61
C ILE A 185 4.20 -18.87 -6.72
N SER A 186 5.37 -19.52 -6.61
CA SER A 186 5.45 -20.99 -6.66
C SER A 186 4.55 -21.65 -5.61
N GLY A 187 3.71 -22.59 -6.06
CA GLY A 187 2.74 -23.31 -5.23
C GLY A 187 1.32 -22.74 -5.29
N PHE A 188 1.09 -21.69 -6.08
CA PHE A 188 -0.25 -21.11 -6.32
C PHE A 188 -0.63 -21.09 -7.81
N ASP A 189 -0.05 -21.99 -8.60
CA ASP A 189 -0.29 -22.09 -10.04
C ASP A 189 -1.78 -22.35 -10.38
N ASP A 190 -2.51 -22.99 -9.46
CA ASP A 190 -3.94 -23.27 -9.58
C ASP A 190 -4.84 -22.01 -9.59
N CYS A 191 -4.32 -20.85 -9.17
CA CYS A 191 -5.02 -19.57 -9.27
C CYS A 191 -5.40 -19.22 -10.72
N PHE A 192 -4.72 -19.81 -11.72
CA PHE A 192 -5.06 -19.65 -13.14
C PHE A 192 -6.54 -19.94 -13.43
N ARG A 193 -7.12 -20.96 -12.81
CA ARG A 193 -8.54 -21.33 -13.03
C ARG A 193 -9.48 -20.26 -12.49
N LEU A 194 -9.20 -19.71 -11.31
CA LEU A 194 -10.00 -18.63 -10.74
C LEU A 194 -9.86 -17.35 -11.56
N LEU A 195 -8.65 -17.04 -12.04
CA LEU A 195 -8.41 -15.88 -12.91
C LEU A 195 -9.17 -15.97 -14.24
N ASP A 196 -9.17 -17.13 -14.89
CA ASP A 196 -9.97 -17.37 -16.10
C ASP A 196 -11.47 -17.21 -15.83
N LEU A 197 -11.96 -17.68 -14.69
CA LEU A 197 -13.35 -17.45 -14.26
C LEU A 197 -13.65 -15.97 -14.04
N CYS A 198 -12.75 -15.22 -13.38
CA CYS A 198 -12.88 -13.77 -13.19
C CYS A 198 -13.02 -13.06 -14.54
N GLN A 199 -12.13 -13.36 -15.49
CA GLN A 199 -12.13 -12.74 -16.81
C GLN A 199 -13.43 -13.01 -17.58
N ARG A 200 -13.96 -14.23 -17.50
CA ARG A 200 -15.21 -14.61 -18.18
C ARG A 200 -16.46 -14.02 -17.53
N LYS A 201 -16.45 -13.79 -16.22
CA LYS A 201 -17.66 -13.44 -15.45
C LYS A 201 -17.73 -11.99 -15.02
N TRP A 202 -16.60 -11.33 -14.73
CA TRP A 202 -16.59 -10.03 -14.06
C TRP A 202 -16.43 -8.81 -14.98
N ASN A 203 -16.28 -9.00 -16.30
CA ASN A 203 -16.25 -7.92 -17.30
C ASN A 203 -15.39 -6.69 -16.90
N LEU A 204 -14.30 -6.92 -16.14
CA LEU A 204 -13.53 -5.86 -15.47
C LEU A 204 -12.89 -4.88 -16.46
N GLN A 205 -12.51 -5.36 -17.64
CA GLN A 205 -11.96 -4.52 -18.71
C GLN A 205 -12.96 -3.49 -19.24
N SER A 206 -14.27 -3.77 -19.16
CA SER A 206 -15.30 -2.82 -19.60
C SER A 206 -15.61 -1.73 -18.56
N LEU A 207 -15.21 -1.92 -17.30
CA LEU A 207 -15.42 -0.92 -16.26
C LEU A 207 -14.59 0.32 -16.57
N SER A 208 -15.18 1.49 -16.30
CA SER A 208 -14.41 2.73 -16.33
C SER A 208 -13.25 2.65 -15.34
N ILE A 209 -12.11 3.22 -15.71
CA ILE A 209 -10.88 3.19 -14.90
C ILE A 209 -11.19 3.59 -13.43
N VAL A 210 -11.97 4.67 -13.23
CA VAL A 210 -12.39 5.14 -11.90
C VAL A 210 -13.15 4.08 -11.09
N LYS A 211 -14.03 3.31 -11.74
CA LYS A 211 -14.83 2.27 -11.06
C LYS A 211 -14.01 1.02 -10.71
N ARG A 212 -12.90 0.74 -11.41
CA ARG A 212 -12.06 -0.42 -11.10
C ARG A 212 -11.43 -0.31 -9.72
N PHE A 213 -11.01 0.90 -9.33
CA PHE A 213 -10.32 1.15 -8.07
C PHE A 213 -10.99 2.29 -7.28
N SER A 214 -12.24 2.04 -6.85
CA SER A 214 -13.06 3.04 -6.14
C SER A 214 -12.44 3.49 -4.81
N ARG A 215 -11.76 2.57 -4.09
CA ARG A 215 -11.09 2.87 -2.81
C ARG A 215 -10.04 3.97 -2.89
N LEU A 216 -9.49 4.24 -4.07
CA LEU A 216 -8.44 5.24 -4.26
C LEU A 216 -8.98 6.68 -4.24
N GLY A 217 -10.30 6.86 -4.41
CA GLY A 217 -10.92 8.19 -4.49
C GLY A 217 -10.37 9.05 -5.63
N ASP A 218 -10.66 10.35 -5.64
CA ASP A 218 -10.31 11.24 -6.75
C ASP A 218 -9.09 12.14 -6.45
N SER A 219 -8.29 11.78 -5.44
CA SER A 219 -7.06 12.52 -5.11
C SER A 219 -6.02 12.40 -6.22
N MET A 220 -5.04 13.31 -6.24
CA MET A 220 -3.96 13.25 -7.23
C MET A 220 -3.21 11.93 -7.14
N VAL A 221 -2.78 11.55 -5.94
CA VAL A 221 -2.17 10.24 -5.65
C VAL A 221 -3.08 9.11 -6.12
N GLY A 222 -4.35 9.10 -5.71
CA GLY A 222 -5.30 8.06 -6.12
C GLY A 222 -5.40 7.91 -7.65
N ASN A 223 -5.38 9.01 -8.39
CA ASN A 223 -5.40 9.00 -9.85
C ASN A 223 -4.12 8.40 -10.46
N PHE A 224 -2.94 8.74 -9.93
CA PHE A 224 -1.67 8.16 -10.38
C PHE A 224 -1.58 6.66 -10.06
N ILE A 225 -1.93 6.26 -8.83
CA ILE A 225 -1.97 4.85 -8.41
C ILE A 225 -2.92 4.06 -9.30
N ARG A 226 -4.10 4.61 -9.60
CA ARG A 226 -5.07 3.97 -10.47
C ARG A 226 -4.53 3.72 -11.88
N ALA A 227 -3.89 4.73 -12.48
CA ALA A 227 -3.28 4.58 -13.81
C ALA A 227 -2.17 3.51 -13.79
N TYR A 228 -1.34 3.52 -12.75
CA TYR A 228 -0.30 2.53 -12.52
C TYR A 228 -0.88 1.10 -12.40
N GLN A 229 -1.91 0.89 -11.59
CA GLN A 229 -2.56 -0.41 -11.41
C GLN A 229 -3.28 -0.88 -12.69
N CYS A 230 -3.92 0.03 -13.42
CA CYS A 230 -4.53 -0.26 -14.71
C CYS A 230 -3.50 -0.80 -15.73
N ASN A 231 -2.34 -0.15 -15.82
CA ASN A 231 -1.25 -0.62 -16.66
C ASN A 231 -0.77 -2.02 -16.20
N ARG A 232 -0.50 -2.18 -14.91
CA ARG A 232 0.03 -3.42 -14.34
C ARG A 232 -0.88 -4.64 -14.51
N TYR A 233 -2.18 -4.50 -14.28
CA TYR A 233 -3.09 -5.66 -14.22
C TYR A 233 -3.98 -5.82 -15.45
N PHE A 234 -4.23 -4.75 -16.19
CA PHE A 234 -5.12 -4.77 -17.36
C PHE A 234 -4.39 -4.53 -18.67
N ASN A 235 -3.08 -4.24 -18.64
CA ASN A 235 -2.27 -3.84 -19.80
C ASN A 235 -2.86 -2.62 -20.52
N ASP A 236 -3.55 -1.74 -19.78
CA ASP A 236 -3.97 -0.44 -20.29
C ASP A 236 -2.67 0.35 -20.55
N VAL A 237 -2.33 0.62 -21.82
CA VAL A 237 -1.08 1.29 -22.22
C VAL A 237 -1.14 2.78 -21.84
N LEU A 238 -1.06 3.06 -20.54
CA LEU A 238 -1.17 4.39 -19.94
C LEU A 238 0.19 4.94 -19.49
N GLN A 239 1.30 4.25 -19.80
CA GLN A 239 2.63 4.65 -19.33
C GLN A 239 3.03 6.03 -19.86
N ASP A 240 2.77 6.31 -21.13
CA ASP A 240 3.09 7.61 -21.73
C ASP A 240 2.25 8.73 -21.11
N GLU A 241 0.96 8.49 -20.86
CA GLU A 241 0.07 9.45 -20.18
C GLU A 241 0.49 9.69 -18.73
N PHE A 242 0.87 8.63 -18.02
CA PHE A 242 1.39 8.68 -16.66
C PHE A 242 2.68 9.53 -16.60
N ASP A 243 3.64 9.27 -17.48
CA ASP A 243 4.91 9.99 -17.53
C ASP A 243 4.70 11.47 -17.89
N ILE A 244 3.77 11.77 -18.80
CA ILE A 244 3.37 13.14 -19.14
C ILE A 244 2.73 13.82 -17.92
N ALA A 245 1.77 13.17 -17.26
CA ALA A 245 1.10 13.70 -16.08
C ALA A 245 2.08 13.96 -14.93
N LEU A 246 3.02 13.04 -14.69
CA LEU A 246 4.04 13.16 -13.65
C LEU A 246 4.97 14.35 -13.94
N ARG A 247 5.41 14.51 -15.20
CA ARG A 247 6.18 15.68 -15.66
C ARG A 247 5.39 16.98 -15.60
N GLN A 248 4.07 16.93 -15.49
CA GLN A 248 3.17 18.07 -15.39
C GLN A 248 2.50 18.17 -14.01
N ILE A 249 3.04 17.50 -12.98
CA ILE A 249 2.49 17.57 -11.62
C ILE A 249 2.29 19.03 -11.20
N PRO A 250 1.07 19.41 -10.75
CA PRO A 250 0.79 20.77 -10.35
C PRO A 250 1.49 21.10 -9.03
N ASN A 251 1.72 22.39 -8.80
CA ASN A 251 2.28 22.86 -7.54
C ASN A 251 1.36 22.50 -6.37
N LEU A 252 1.94 22.30 -5.19
CA LEU A 252 1.19 22.06 -3.97
C LEU A 252 0.28 23.27 -3.66
N ASP A 253 -1.03 23.05 -3.64
CA ASP A 253 -2.01 24.04 -3.21
C ASP A 253 -2.28 23.88 -1.72
N ILE A 254 -1.64 24.72 -0.89
CA ILE A 254 -1.77 24.67 0.58
C ILE A 254 -3.24 24.86 1.02
N GLY A 255 -4.04 25.63 0.28
CA GLY A 255 -5.45 25.86 0.59
C GLY A 255 -6.37 24.66 0.30
N LYS A 256 -5.89 23.71 -0.49
CA LYS A 256 -6.54 22.42 -0.80
C LYS A 256 -5.72 21.23 -0.32
N ALA A 257 -4.67 21.48 0.45
CA ALA A 257 -3.71 20.46 0.81
C ALA A 257 -4.36 19.38 1.69
N PRO A 258 -3.78 18.18 1.71
CA PRO A 258 -4.35 17.07 2.44
C PRO A 258 -4.66 17.39 3.90
N THR A 259 -5.85 17.01 4.37
CA THR A 259 -6.23 17.14 5.79
C THR A 259 -5.64 16.04 6.66
N ASN A 260 -4.95 15.07 6.06
CA ASN A 260 -4.31 13.95 6.76
C ASN A 260 -2.85 13.77 6.31
N ALA A 261 -2.12 12.93 7.02
CA ALA A 261 -0.69 12.71 6.82
C ALA A 261 -0.37 11.42 6.04
N GLY A 262 -1.36 10.61 5.65
CA GLY A 262 -1.15 9.28 5.07
C GLY A 262 -0.59 9.25 3.64
N ILE A 263 -0.35 8.04 3.14
CA ILE A 263 0.27 7.80 1.83
C ILE A 263 -0.72 7.86 0.66
N LEU A 264 -2.03 7.67 0.86
CA LEU A 264 -3.02 7.78 -0.21
C LEU A 264 -3.55 9.20 -0.39
N ASN A 265 -4.10 9.78 0.67
CA ASN A 265 -4.81 11.06 0.60
C ASN A 265 -4.16 12.13 1.49
N GLY A 266 -2.86 11.98 1.76
CA GLY A 266 -2.12 12.74 2.74
C GLY A 266 -0.84 13.36 2.19
N TYR A 267 -0.19 14.17 3.03
CA TYR A 267 1.08 14.82 2.69
C TYR A 267 2.17 13.82 2.31
N SER A 268 2.21 12.64 2.92
CA SER A 268 3.20 11.61 2.61
C SER A 268 3.08 11.14 1.16
N GLY A 269 1.86 10.87 0.68
CA GLY A 269 1.62 10.48 -0.72
C GLY A 269 1.99 11.57 -1.73
N GLU A 270 1.60 12.81 -1.45
CA GLU A 270 1.96 13.98 -2.26
C GLU A 270 3.49 14.19 -2.32
N GLY A 271 4.19 13.88 -1.22
CA GLY A 271 5.65 13.90 -1.14
C GLY A 271 6.29 12.78 -1.96
N MET A 272 5.79 11.55 -1.83
CA MET A 272 6.26 10.39 -2.61
C MET A 272 6.09 10.62 -4.12
N LEU A 273 4.96 11.19 -4.57
CA LEU A 273 4.76 11.56 -5.97
C LEU A 273 5.77 12.60 -6.46
N ARG A 274 6.07 13.62 -5.65
CA ARG A 274 7.03 14.67 -6.01
C ARG A 274 8.46 14.15 -6.09
N MET A 275 8.85 13.27 -5.17
CA MET A 275 10.14 12.58 -5.25
C MET A 275 10.22 11.68 -6.50
N LEU A 276 9.13 10.98 -6.83
CA LEU A 276 9.05 10.21 -8.08
C LEU A 276 9.19 11.11 -9.32
N ALA A 277 8.55 12.29 -9.33
CA ALA A 277 8.67 13.26 -10.41
C ALA A 277 10.09 13.84 -10.59
N LEU A 278 10.90 13.85 -9.53
CA LEU A 278 12.33 14.22 -9.57
C LEU A 278 13.25 13.02 -9.89
N GLY A 279 12.71 11.80 -10.02
CA GLY A 279 13.51 10.59 -10.17
C GLY A 279 14.27 10.18 -8.90
N GLN A 280 13.79 10.61 -7.73
CA GLN A 280 14.42 10.41 -6.41
C GLN A 280 13.69 9.35 -5.56
N ALA A 281 12.59 8.79 -6.07
CA ALA A 281 11.90 7.65 -5.46
C ALA A 281 11.57 6.59 -6.53
N ASN A 282 11.57 5.32 -6.14
CA ASN A 282 11.16 4.21 -7.00
C ASN A 282 9.63 4.15 -7.09
N ILE A 283 9.08 3.72 -8.23
CA ILE A 283 7.63 3.52 -8.39
C ILE A 283 7.06 2.42 -7.48
N SER A 284 7.90 1.55 -6.89
CA SER A 284 7.52 0.41 -6.06
C SER A 284 6.64 0.77 -4.85
N TRP A 285 6.74 1.99 -4.29
CA TRP A 285 5.86 2.42 -3.20
C TRP A 285 4.38 2.42 -3.62
N MET A 286 4.09 2.56 -4.92
CA MET A 286 2.73 2.51 -5.45
C MET A 286 2.09 1.13 -5.29
N HIS A 287 2.86 0.07 -5.03
CA HIS A 287 2.32 -1.26 -4.72
C HIS A 287 1.60 -1.31 -3.36
N LEU A 288 1.83 -0.31 -2.50
CA LEU A 288 1.24 -0.23 -1.17
C LEU A 288 -0.24 0.18 -1.19
N LEU A 289 -0.77 0.64 -2.33
CA LEU A 289 -2.12 1.18 -2.54
C LEU A 289 -2.77 0.47 -3.73
#